data_AF-A0A8T7JNQ7-F1
#
_entry.id   AF-A0A8T7JNQ7-F1
#
_cell.length_a   1.000
_cell.length_b   1.000
_cell.length_c   1.000
_cell.angle_alpha   90.00
_cell.angle_beta   90.00
_cell.angle_gamma   90.00
#
_symmetry.space_group_name_H-M   'P 1'
#
loop_
_entity.id
_entity.type
_entity.pdbx_description
1 polymer ?
#
loop_
_entity_poly.entity_id
_entity_poly.type
_entity_poly.pdbx_seq_one_letter_code
_entity_poly.pdbx_strand_id
1 'polypeptide(L)'
;MNQWLYRIQPTRPAMLIKGTTPQEADIVSRHFSYLKDLTEKGVMILVGRALNTDMSSFGICIFEAEDESAARTIMEADPAVMAGVMLAECFPFRIALMEK
;
A
#
# COMPACT_ATOMS: atom_id res chain seq x y z
N MET A 1 4.13 13.11 -15.07
CA MET A 1 3.72 12.79 -13.69
C MET A 1 4.91 12.16 -12.99
N ASN A 2 5.06 12.37 -11.68
CA ASN A 2 6.20 11.87 -10.91
C ASN A 2 5.86 10.49 -10.33
N GLN A 3 6.84 9.60 -10.28
CA GLN A 3 6.67 8.26 -9.72
C GLN A 3 6.93 8.28 -8.22
N TRP A 4 6.09 7.56 -7.49
CA TRP A 4 6.13 7.45 -6.04
C TRP A 4 6.02 5.99 -5.63
N LEU A 5 6.59 5.69 -4.47
CA LEU A 5 6.46 4.41 -3.81
C LEU A 5 5.99 4.69 -2.39
N TYR A 6 4.94 4.02 -1.94
CA TYR A 6 4.76 3.84 -0.50
C TYR A 6 4.94 2.38 -0.10
N ARG A 7 5.69 2.17 0.99
CA ARG A 7 5.85 0.87 1.64
C ARG A 7 4.84 0.80 2.78
N ILE A 8 4.10 -0.30 2.87
CA ILE A 8 3.06 -0.51 3.89
C ILE A 8 3.33 -1.78 4.71
N GLN A 9 3.04 -1.77 6.01
CA GLN A 9 3.33 -2.90 6.90
C GLN A 9 2.27 -3.02 8.02
N PRO A 10 1.80 -4.24 8.36
CA PRO A 10 0.89 -4.43 9.49
C PRO A 10 1.45 -3.90 10.82
N THR A 11 0.63 -3.19 11.58
CA THR A 11 0.99 -2.71 12.93
C THR A 11 1.03 -3.82 13.96
N ARG A 12 0.19 -4.85 13.78
CA ARG A 12 0.06 -5.98 14.71
C ARG A 12 0.82 -7.21 14.18
N PRO A 13 1.91 -7.66 14.83
CA PRO A 13 2.68 -8.84 14.38
C PRO A 13 1.85 -10.11 14.24
N ALA A 14 0.87 -10.30 15.12
CA ALA A 14 0.00 -11.47 15.08
C ALA A 14 -0.92 -11.49 13.83
N MET A 15 -1.08 -10.39 13.08
CA MET A 15 -1.75 -10.39 11.79
C MET A 15 -0.99 -11.24 10.75
N LEU A 16 0.33 -11.22 10.81
CA LEU A 16 1.21 -11.94 9.88
C LEU A 16 1.28 -13.44 10.19
N ILE A 17 1.18 -13.79 11.48
CA ILE A 17 1.35 -15.18 11.96
C ILE A 17 0.00 -15.89 12.14
N LYS A 18 -0.97 -15.20 12.72
CA LYS A 18 -2.29 -15.77 13.09
C LYS A 18 -3.41 -15.32 12.16
N GLY A 19 -3.15 -14.36 11.28
CA GLY A 19 -4.15 -13.75 10.41
C GLY A 19 -4.90 -12.57 11.04
N THR A 20 -5.82 -12.03 10.26
CA THR A 20 -6.65 -10.88 10.62
C THR A 20 -7.74 -11.25 11.62
N THR A 21 -8.06 -10.30 12.51
CA THR A 21 -9.35 -10.25 13.21
C THR A 21 -10.47 -9.92 12.22
N PRO A 22 -11.75 -10.13 12.56
CA PRO A 22 -12.87 -9.75 11.70
C PRO A 22 -12.85 -8.26 11.29
N GLN A 23 -12.50 -7.38 12.23
CA GLN A 23 -12.40 -5.94 11.96
C GLN A 23 -11.25 -5.62 10.98
N GLU A 24 -10.07 -6.22 11.17
CA GLU A 24 -8.95 -6.03 10.25
C GLU A 24 -9.25 -6.64 8.87
N ALA A 25 -9.98 -7.75 8.81
CA ALA A 25 -10.36 -8.38 7.54
C ALA A 25 -11.26 -7.46 6.70
N ASP A 26 -12.23 -6.79 7.32
CA ASP A 26 -13.05 -5.76 6.68
C ASP A 26 -12.20 -4.59 6.16
N ILE A 27 -11.30 -4.08 7.00
CA ILE A 27 -10.40 -2.97 6.63
C ILE A 27 -9.48 -3.37 5.47
N VAL A 28 -8.90 -4.56 5.50
CA VAL A 28 -8.03 -5.10 4.43
C VAL A 28 -8.81 -5.28 3.14
N SER A 29 -10.09 -5.67 3.20
CA SER A 29 -10.96 -5.75 2.01
C SER A 29 -11.21 -4.37 1.39
N ARG A 30 -11.45 -3.35 2.21
CA ARG A 30 -11.60 -1.95 1.75
C ARG A 30 -10.30 -1.40 1.17
N HIS A 31 -9.17 -1.66 1.82
CA HIS A 31 -7.82 -1.36 1.32
C HIS A 31 -7.61 -1.96 -0.06
N PHE A 32 -7.88 -3.25 -0.25
CA PHE A 32 -7.74 -3.91 -1.55
C PHE A 32 -8.65 -3.27 -2.61
N SER A 33 -9.91 -2.96 -2.26
CA SER A 33 -10.86 -2.34 -3.18
C SER A 33 -10.41 -0.94 -3.60
N TYR A 34 -9.85 -0.16 -2.67
CA TYR A 34 -9.27 1.16 -2.94
C TYR A 34 -8.10 1.08 -3.93
N LEU A 35 -7.15 0.18 -3.70
CA LEU A 35 -6.01 0.01 -4.59
C LEU A 35 -6.40 -0.54 -5.96
N LYS A 36 -7.40 -1.42 -6.00
CA LYS A 36 -7.96 -1.94 -7.25
C LYS A 36 -8.57 -0.82 -8.10
N ASP A 37 -9.39 0.04 -7.50
CA ASP A 37 -9.99 1.20 -8.19
C ASP A 37 -8.92 2.17 -8.71
N LEU A 38 -7.88 2.48 -7.92
CA LEU A 38 -6.78 3.32 -8.38
C LEU A 38 -5.93 2.66 -9.48
N THR A 39 -5.80 1.34 -9.47
CA THR A 39 -5.13 0.60 -10.55
C THR A 39 -5.97 0.66 -11.84
N GLU A 40 -7.29 0.48 -11.75
CA GLU A 40 -8.21 0.58 -12.89
C GLU A 40 -8.25 2.00 -13.49
N LYS A 41 -8.02 3.02 -12.67
CA LYS A 41 -7.88 4.42 -13.10
C LYS A 41 -6.49 4.78 -13.65
N GLY A 42 -5.54 3.84 -13.64
CA GLY A 42 -4.17 4.07 -14.10
C GLY A 42 -3.31 4.92 -13.16
N VAL A 43 -3.75 5.16 -11.92
CA VAL A 43 -2.96 5.88 -10.90
C VAL A 43 -1.88 4.95 -10.34
N MET A 44 -2.27 3.72 -9.97
CA MET A 44 -1.32 2.70 -9.51
C MET A 44 -0.70 1.98 -10.69
N ILE A 45 0.64 1.91 -10.69
CA ILE A 45 1.43 1.13 -11.67
C ILE A 45 1.52 -0.32 -11.21
N LEU A 46 1.82 -0.53 -9.92
CA LEU A 46 1.98 -1.86 -9.33
C LEU A 46 1.63 -1.84 -7.85
N VAL A 47 0.94 -2.89 -7.40
CA VAL A 47 0.71 -3.16 -5.99
C VAL A 47 1.10 -4.61 -5.71
N GLY A 48 1.88 -4.84 -4.66
CA GLY A 48 2.35 -6.17 -4.29
C GLY A 48 2.66 -6.28 -2.81
N ARG A 49 2.79 -7.52 -2.34
CA ARG A 49 3.23 -7.82 -0.96
C ARG A 49 4.29 -8.91 -0.94
N ALA A 50 5.20 -8.79 0.02
CA ALA A 50 6.04 -9.89 0.42
C ALA A 50 5.18 -11.02 1.02
N LEU A 51 5.64 -12.26 0.90
CA LEU A 51 4.90 -13.45 1.32
C LEU A 51 5.45 -14.07 2.61
N ASN A 52 6.51 -13.51 3.18
CA ASN A 52 6.98 -13.93 4.49
C ASN A 52 5.98 -13.48 5.58
N THR A 53 5.98 -14.20 6.70
CA THR A 53 4.97 -14.08 7.77
C THR A 53 5.55 -13.52 9.07
N ASP A 54 6.68 -12.81 8.98
CA ASP A 54 7.37 -12.15 10.08
C ASP A 54 7.41 -10.63 9.86
N MET A 55 7.91 -9.86 10.84
CA MET A 55 7.90 -8.39 10.80
C MET A 55 8.80 -7.76 9.74
N SER A 56 9.55 -8.54 8.96
CA SER A 56 10.18 -8.05 7.72
C SER A 56 9.23 -8.05 6.52
N SER A 57 7.98 -8.53 6.68
CA SER A 57 6.95 -8.52 5.64
C SER A 57 6.40 -7.11 5.40
N PHE A 58 6.23 -6.75 4.14
CA PHE A 58 5.68 -5.46 3.73
C PHE A 58 4.94 -5.56 2.39
N GLY A 59 4.05 -4.61 2.15
CA GLY A 59 3.50 -4.28 0.85
C GLY A 59 4.24 -3.11 0.21
N ILE A 60 4.17 -3.04 -1.12
CA ILE A 60 4.61 -1.90 -1.91
C ILE A 60 3.50 -1.48 -2.86
N CYS A 61 3.36 -0.17 -3.02
CA CYS A 61 2.49 0.45 -4.00
C CYS A 61 3.33 1.46 -4.79
N ILE A 62 3.48 1.23 -6.10
CA ILE A 62 4.19 2.11 -7.03
C ILE A 62 3.14 2.80 -7.88
N PHE A 63 3.17 4.12 -7.96
CA PHE A 63 2.10 4.92 -8.55
C PHE A 63 2.58 6.27 -9.05
N GLU A 64 1.72 6.96 -9.79
CA GLU A 64 1.97 8.32 -10.28
C GLU A 64 1.19 9.36 -9.47
N ALA A 65 1.85 10.47 -9.15
CA ALA A 65 1.22 11.65 -8.55
C ALA A 65 1.94 12.92 -9.03
N GLU A 66 1.27 14.07 -8.92
CA GLU A 66 1.83 15.36 -9.37
C GLU A 66 3.03 15.77 -8.50
N ASP A 67 2.88 15.69 -7.18
CA ASP A 67 3.87 16.09 -6.18
C ASP A 67 3.78 15.24 -4.90
N GLU A 68 4.60 15.57 -3.91
CA GLU A 68 4.63 14.86 -2.62
C GLU A 68 3.30 14.97 -1.86
N SER A 69 2.63 16.13 -1.93
CA SER A 69 1.37 16.35 -1.23
C SER A 69 0.27 15.46 -1.80
N ALA A 70 0.17 15.38 -3.12
CA ALA A 70 -0.74 14.48 -3.81
C ALA A 70 -0.41 13.00 -3.50
N ALA A 71 0.88 12.65 -3.49
CA ALA A 71 1.31 11.29 -3.18
C ALA A 71 0.95 10.86 -1.75
N ARG A 72 1.19 11.74 -0.77
CA ARG A 72 0.80 11.53 0.63
C ARG A 72 -0.71 11.44 0.78
N THR A 73 -1.47 12.28 0.09
CA THR A 73 -2.94 12.22 0.12
C THR A 73 -3.47 10.86 -0.32
N ILE A 74 -2.89 10.27 -1.38
CA ILE A 74 -3.25 8.93 -1.84
C ILE A 74 -2.88 7.87 -0.77
N MET A 75 -1.67 7.92 -0.22
CA MET A 75 -1.24 6.98 0.82
C MET A 75 -2.10 7.07 2.09
N GLU A 76 -2.41 8.28 2.56
CA GLU A 76 -3.17 8.53 3.79
C GLU A 76 -4.67 8.22 3.63
N ALA A 77 -5.18 8.29 2.40
CA ALA A 77 -6.56 7.88 2.07
C ALA A 77 -6.74 6.35 2.01
N ASP A 78 -5.66 5.58 2.05
CA ASP A 78 -5.73 4.13 2.11
C ASP A 78 -6.46 3.68 3.39
N PRO A 79 -7.56 2.88 3.29
CA PRO A 79 -8.31 2.42 4.46
C PRO A 79 -7.47 1.70 5.52
N ALA A 80 -6.43 0.95 5.15
CA ALA A 80 -5.57 0.26 6.10
C ALA A 80 -4.66 1.23 6.86
N VAL A 81 -4.23 2.31 6.21
CA VAL A 81 -3.41 3.38 6.80
C VAL A 81 -4.29 4.25 7.69
N MET A 82 -5.42 4.73 7.18
CA MET A 82 -6.38 5.57 7.90
C MET A 82 -6.89 4.91 9.18
N ALA A 83 -7.11 3.59 9.17
CA ALA A 83 -7.56 2.85 10.33
C ALA A 83 -6.41 2.39 11.27
N GLY A 84 -5.15 2.66 10.94
CA GLY A 84 -3.99 2.25 11.73
C GLY A 84 -3.74 0.74 11.76
N VAL A 85 -4.36 -0.02 10.86
CA VAL A 85 -4.11 -1.47 10.71
C VAL A 85 -2.74 -1.71 10.06
N MET A 86 -2.30 -0.78 9.21
CA MET A 86 -0.97 -0.78 8.63
C MET A 86 -0.33 0.61 8.73
N LEU A 87 0.98 0.65 8.92
CA LEU A 87 1.79 1.86 8.79
C LEU A 87 2.28 1.98 7.36
N ALA A 88 2.37 3.20 6.85
CA ALA A 88 2.91 3.47 5.53
C ALA A 88 3.97 4.57 5.56
N GLU A 89 4.97 4.43 4.70
CA GLU A 89 6.02 5.43 4.44
C GLU A 89 6.06 5.72 2.95
N CYS A 90 6.01 7.00 2.55
CA CYS A 90 6.00 7.46 1.16
C CYS A 90 7.37 7.99 0.74
N PHE A 91 7.79 7.65 -0.48
CA PHE A 91 9.10 7.96 -1.03
C PHE A 91 8.99 8.46 -2.48
N PRO A 92 9.78 9.47 -2.88
CA PRO A 92 10.00 9.75 -4.30
C PRO A 92 10.67 8.53 -4.94
N PHE A 93 10.19 8.12 -6.11
CA PHE A 93 10.63 6.88 -6.74
C PHE A 93 10.89 7.07 -8.24
N ARG A 94 11.69 6.18 -8.82
CA ARG A 94 11.89 6.12 -10.27
C ARG A 94 12.05 4.67 -10.71
N ILE A 95 11.15 4.22 -11.57
CA ILE A 95 11.26 2.96 -12.29
C ILE A 95 12.36 3.13 -13.33
N ALA A 96 13.51 2.49 -13.09
CA ALA A 96 14.63 2.51 -14.03
C ALA A 96 14.45 1.50 -15.18
N LEU A 97 13.84 0.35 -14.88
CA LEU A 97 13.61 -0.76 -15.80
C LEU A 97 12.28 -1.44 -15.43
N MET A 98 11.52 -1.87 -16.44
CA MET A 98 10.27 -2.62 -16.29
C MET A 98 10.16 -3.61 -17.46
N GLU A 99 9.62 -4.80 -17.20
CA GLU A 99 9.32 -5.75 -18.29
C GLU A 99 8.30 -5.14 -19.25
N LYS A 100 8.39 -5.53 -20.53
CA LYS A 100 7.46 -5.09 -21.57
C LYS A 100 6.20 -5.93 -21.58
#